data_AF-A0A1X7TEK5-F1
#
_entry.id   AF-A0A1X7TEK5-F1
#
_cell.length_a   1.000
_cell.length_b   1.000
_cell.length_c   1.000
_cell.angle_alpha   90.00
_cell.angle_beta   90.00
_cell.angle_gamma   90.00
#
_symmetry.space_group_name_H-M   'P 1'
#
loop_
_entity.id
_entity.type
_entity.pdbx_description
1 polymer ?
#
loop_
_entity_poly.entity_id
_entity_poly.type
_entity_poly.pdbx_seq_one_letter_code
_entity_poly.pdbx_strand_id
1 'polypeptide(L)'
;MRFEDTFGTDEWFGSKNIFFVGDLLQLPPVNVKTRLGEANAVNIWKETVEYDELTISERQKGDETFFKMLDSVRHGSLTDKTIDTLRSRVFKVSIQEKYKELKSEGTNPPICLFFKVDACQKINELMLESLETEKIELACVDVVDESGSTAKFDIKQEKN
;
A
#
# COMPACT_ATOMS: atom_id res chain seq x y z
N MET A 1 19.01 19.88 -9.39
CA MET A 1 19.99 19.75 -8.31
C MET A 1 20.56 18.35 -8.43
N ARG A 2 21.84 18.22 -8.81
CA ARG A 2 22.50 16.91 -8.91
C ARG A 2 22.93 16.50 -7.50
N PHE A 3 22.95 15.20 -7.21
CA PHE A 3 23.40 14.70 -5.90
C PHE A 3 24.82 15.18 -5.57
N GLU A 4 25.68 15.31 -6.58
CA GLU A 4 27.01 15.90 -6.46
C GLU A 4 27.01 17.33 -5.92
N ASP A 5 26.06 18.18 -6.35
CA ASP A 5 25.94 19.56 -5.85
C ASP A 5 25.59 19.59 -4.35
N THR A 6 24.92 18.54 -3.85
CA THR A 6 24.45 18.43 -2.46
C THR A 6 25.50 17.76 -1.57
N PHE A 7 26.15 16.70 -2.05
CA PHE A 7 27.02 15.84 -1.26
C PHE A 7 28.52 16.07 -1.54
N GLY A 8 28.87 16.81 -2.59
CA GLY A 8 30.26 17.10 -2.97
C GLY A 8 31.02 15.89 -3.52
N THR A 9 30.30 14.87 -4.00
CA THR A 9 30.86 13.62 -4.54
C THR A 9 29.99 13.09 -5.68
N ASP A 10 30.62 12.48 -6.67
CA ASP A 10 30.00 11.77 -7.79
C ASP A 10 29.75 10.27 -7.50
N GLU A 11 30.10 9.80 -6.30
CA GLU A 11 29.82 8.44 -5.87
C GLU A 11 28.31 8.17 -5.73
N TRP A 12 27.92 6.91 -5.97
CA TRP A 12 26.53 6.47 -5.86
C TRP A 12 25.90 6.89 -4.53
N PHE A 13 24.74 7.52 -4.61
CA PHE A 13 23.98 8.01 -3.46
C PHE A 13 24.76 8.92 -2.50
N GLY A 14 25.84 9.59 -2.96
CA GLY A 14 26.66 10.45 -2.11
C GLY A 14 27.43 9.68 -1.04
N SER A 15 27.99 8.53 -1.42
CA SER A 15 28.72 7.60 -0.53
C SER A 15 27.89 7.07 0.64
N LYS A 16 26.56 6.98 0.47
CA LYS A 16 25.64 6.45 1.48
C LYS A 16 25.30 4.99 1.19
N ASN A 17 25.33 4.18 2.24
CA ASN A 17 24.79 2.82 2.18
C ASN A 17 23.26 2.90 2.17
N ILE A 18 22.66 2.38 1.10
CA ILE A 18 21.21 2.34 0.93
C ILE A 18 20.74 0.89 1.05
N PHE A 19 19.71 0.66 1.86
CA PHE A 19 19.08 -0.65 2.00
C PHE A 19 17.65 -0.59 1.47
N PHE A 20 17.36 -1.43 0.47
CA PHE A 20 16.04 -1.52 -0.13
C PHE A 20 15.27 -2.71 0.44
N VAL A 21 14.02 -2.46 0.86
CA VAL A 21 13.10 -3.51 1.33
C VAL A 21 11.76 -3.31 0.66
N GLY A 22 11.23 -4.36 0.04
CA GLY A 22 9.93 -4.31 -0.59
C GLY A 22 9.59 -5.60 -1.30
N ASP A 23 8.37 -5.64 -1.82
CA ASP A 23 7.85 -6.74 -2.64
C ASP A 23 7.32 -6.15 -3.95
N LEU A 24 8.07 -6.38 -5.03
CA LEU A 24 7.74 -5.85 -6.35
C LEU A 24 6.46 -6.44 -6.95
N LEU A 25 5.97 -7.57 -6.41
CA LEU A 25 4.73 -8.23 -6.85
C LEU A 25 3.49 -7.78 -6.05
N GLN A 26 3.64 -6.84 -5.12
CA GLN A 26 2.49 -6.22 -4.44
C GLN A 26 1.90 -5.08 -5.27
N LEU A 27 1.64 -3.92 -4.66
CA LEU A 27 1.04 -2.78 -5.34
C LEU A 27 2.13 -1.99 -6.09
N PRO A 28 1.92 -1.69 -7.39
CA PRO A 28 2.82 -0.80 -8.11
C PRO A 28 2.70 0.63 -7.57
N PRO A 29 3.68 1.51 -7.87
CA PRO A 29 3.55 2.94 -7.61
C PRO A 29 2.25 3.48 -8.21
N VAL A 30 1.54 4.31 -7.45
CA VAL A 30 0.37 5.04 -7.97
C VAL A 30 0.86 5.87 -9.15
N ASN A 31 0.12 5.83 -10.26
CA ASN A 31 0.50 6.39 -11.55
C ASN A 31 0.63 7.94 -11.47
N VAL A 32 1.73 8.42 -10.90
CA VAL A 32 2.22 9.78 -11.08
C VAL A 32 2.65 9.81 -12.53
N LYS A 33 2.13 10.74 -13.35
CA LYS A 33 2.55 10.93 -14.75
C LYS A 33 4.08 10.96 -14.81
N THR A 34 4.70 9.81 -15.01
CA THR A 34 6.13 9.69 -15.15
C THR A 34 6.39 10.17 -16.56
N ARG A 35 7.14 11.26 -16.69
CA ARG A 35 7.84 11.53 -17.94
C ARG A 35 8.64 10.26 -18.21
N LEU A 36 8.20 9.48 -19.19
CA LEU A 36 8.86 8.26 -19.61
C LEU A 36 10.29 8.68 -20.01
N GLY A 37 11.23 8.44 -19.11
CA GLY A 37 12.59 8.95 -19.19
C GLY A 37 13.43 8.11 -20.14
N GLU A 38 13.91 8.77 -21.18
CA GLU A 38 15.16 8.59 -21.95
C GLU A 38 15.79 7.19 -22.01
N ALA A 39 15.94 6.67 -23.23
CA ALA A 39 16.53 5.37 -23.55
C ALA A 39 17.97 5.12 -23.04
N ASN A 40 18.62 6.13 -22.44
CA ASN A 40 19.99 6.08 -21.91
C ASN A 40 20.05 6.24 -20.38
N ALA A 41 18.92 6.15 -19.67
CA ALA A 41 18.92 6.25 -18.21
C ALA A 41 19.64 5.05 -17.56
N VAL A 42 20.55 5.34 -16.62
CA VAL A 42 21.30 4.33 -15.86
C VAL A 42 20.35 3.45 -15.05
N ASN A 43 20.53 2.13 -15.12
CA ASN A 43 19.73 1.18 -14.36
C ASN A 43 20.45 0.83 -13.04
N ILE A 44 20.20 1.64 -12.01
CA ILE A 44 20.81 1.48 -10.68
C ILE A 44 20.60 0.08 -10.08
N TRP A 45 19.47 -0.57 -10.37
CA TRP A 45 19.17 -1.90 -9.84
C TRP A 45 20.11 -2.97 -10.38
N LYS A 46 20.55 -2.83 -11.63
CA LYS A 46 21.50 -3.77 -12.26
C LYS A 46 22.94 -3.44 -11.91
N GLU A 47 23.26 -2.16 -11.74
CA GLU A 47 24.64 -1.68 -11.67
C GLU A 47 25.16 -1.55 -10.23
N THR A 48 24.28 -1.41 -9.24
CA THR A 48 24.70 -1.04 -7.86
C THR A 48 24.07 -1.86 -6.75
N VAL A 49 23.00 -2.61 -7.04
CA VAL A 49 22.21 -3.27 -6.00
C VAL A 49 22.43 -4.77 -6.03
N GLU A 50 22.92 -5.32 -4.92
CA GLU A 50 22.85 -6.74 -4.61
C GLU A 50 21.52 -7.03 -3.91
N TYR A 51 20.91 -8.19 -4.16
CA TYR A 51 19.63 -8.56 -3.55
C TYR A 51 19.67 -9.97 -2.96
N ASP A 52 18.97 -10.11 -1.84
CA ASP A 52 18.69 -11.39 -1.19
C ASP A 52 17.17 -11.58 -1.07
N GLU A 53 16.70 -12.80 -1.24
CA GLU A 53 15.28 -13.14 -1.15
C GLU A 53 14.93 -13.74 0.22
N LEU A 54 13.87 -13.20 0.83
CA LEU A 54 13.25 -13.81 2.01
C LEU A 54 12.20 -14.85 1.57
N THR A 55 12.41 -16.10 1.95
CA THR A 55 11.59 -17.24 1.49
C THR A 55 10.57 -17.74 2.52
N ILE A 56 10.68 -17.32 3.79
CA ILE A 56 9.83 -17.80 4.88
C ILE A 56 8.76 -16.75 5.21
N SER A 57 7.48 -17.13 5.14
CA SER A 57 6.38 -16.30 5.64
C SER A 57 6.08 -16.59 7.11
N GLU A 58 6.43 -15.65 7.98
CA GLU A 58 6.07 -15.72 9.40
C GLU A 58 4.58 -15.41 9.65
N ARG A 59 3.91 -14.68 8.74
CA ARG A 59 2.52 -14.26 8.92
C ARG A 59 1.54 -15.43 8.87
N GLN A 60 1.80 -16.42 8.01
CA GLN A 60 0.97 -17.63 7.85
C GLN A 60 1.64 -18.87 8.45
N LYS A 61 2.53 -18.69 9.44
CA LYS A 61 3.26 -19.78 10.05
C LYS A 61 2.29 -20.82 10.64
N GLY A 62 2.47 -22.08 10.25
CA GLY A 62 1.63 -23.20 10.70
C GLY A 62 0.44 -23.52 9.78
N ASP A 63 0.16 -22.70 8.75
CA ASP A 63 -0.85 -23.00 7.73
C ASP A 63 -0.22 -23.05 6.33
N GLU A 64 0.37 -24.21 6.01
CA GLU A 64 1.02 -24.44 4.71
C GLU A 64 0.02 -24.37 3.54
N THR A 65 -1.25 -24.73 3.78
CA THR A 65 -2.28 -24.70 2.74
C THR A 65 -2.59 -23.26 2.36
N PHE A 66 -2.79 -22.39 3.36
CA PHE A 66 -3.06 -20.98 3.11
C PHE A 66 -1.83 -20.26 2.55
N PHE A 67 -0.62 -20.57 3.02
CA PHE A 67 0.61 -20.05 2.45
C PHE A 67 0.71 -20.36 0.94
N LYS A 68 0.55 -21.62 0.53
CA LYS A 68 0.60 -22.02 -0.89
C LYS A 68 -0.45 -21.30 -1.73
N MET A 69 -1.65 -21.10 -1.20
CA MET A 69 -2.69 -20.35 -1.90
C MET A 69 -2.28 -18.88 -2.12
N LEU A 70 -1.74 -18.21 -1.11
CA LEU A 70 -1.27 -16.82 -1.23
C LEU A 70 -0.06 -16.69 -2.17
N ASP A 71 0.85 -17.64 -2.15
CA ASP A 71 2.00 -17.68 -3.05
C ASP A 71 1.57 -17.82 -4.52
N SER A 72 0.57 -18.68 -4.79
CA SER A 72 -0.06 -18.76 -6.12
C SER A 72 -0.76 -17.46 -6.54
N VAL A 73 -1.43 -16.76 -5.60
CA VAL A 73 -2.03 -15.44 -5.88
C VAL A 73 -0.94 -14.44 -6.27
N ARG A 74 0.17 -14.39 -5.51
CA ARG A 74 1.30 -13.46 -5.74
C ARG A 74 1.91 -13.64 -7.13
N HIS A 75 2.05 -14.87 -7.60
CA HIS A 75 2.62 -15.19 -8.91
C HIS A 75 1.59 -15.21 -10.05
N GLY A 76 0.30 -15.01 -9.75
CA GLY A 76 -0.78 -15.11 -10.73
C GLY A 76 -1.09 -16.52 -11.23
N SER A 77 -0.65 -17.56 -10.51
CA SER A 77 -0.74 -18.98 -10.88
C SER A 77 -1.86 -19.72 -10.13
N LEU A 78 -3.06 -19.14 -10.13
CA LEU A 78 -4.22 -19.67 -9.40
C LEU A 78 -4.71 -21.01 -9.96
N THR A 79 -4.95 -21.98 -9.06
CA THR A 79 -5.63 -23.24 -9.39
C THR A 79 -7.13 -23.14 -9.15
N ASP A 80 -7.95 -23.95 -9.85
CA ASP A 80 -9.40 -24.01 -9.65
C ASP A 80 -9.76 -24.26 -8.18
N LYS A 81 -9.02 -25.16 -7.51
CA LYS A 81 -9.18 -25.43 -6.07
C LYS A 81 -8.99 -24.16 -5.22
N THR A 82 -7.99 -23.34 -5.55
CA THR A 82 -7.74 -22.07 -4.85
C THR A 82 -8.89 -21.10 -5.07
N ILE A 83 -9.35 -20.98 -6.31
CA ILE A 83 -10.48 -20.12 -6.68
C ILE A 83 -11.76 -20.54 -5.95
N ASP A 84 -12.08 -21.84 -5.95
CA ASP A 84 -13.27 -22.38 -5.28
C ASP A 84 -13.20 -22.19 -3.78
N THR A 85 -12.02 -22.39 -3.19
CA THR A 85 -11.80 -22.14 -1.76
C THR A 85 -12.06 -20.68 -1.43
N LEU A 86 -11.52 -19.74 -2.21
CA LEU A 86 -11.74 -18.29 -1.99
C LEU A 86 -13.21 -17.91 -2.21
N ARG A 87 -13.86 -18.44 -3.25
CA ARG A 87 -15.29 -18.21 -3.51
C ARG A 87 -16.19 -18.72 -2.40
N SER A 88 -15.83 -19.83 -1.76
CA SER A 88 -16.59 -20.37 -0.61
C SER A 88 -16.59 -19.45 0.61
N ARG A 89 -15.64 -18.51 0.69
CA ARG A 89 -15.53 -17.50 1.76
C ARG A 89 -16.29 -16.21 1.46
N VAL A 90 -16.96 -16.11 0.32
CA VAL A 90 -17.76 -14.92 -0.03
C VAL A 90 -19.08 -14.94 0.73
N PHE A 91 -19.31 -13.89 1.52
CA PHE A 91 -20.58 -13.70 2.22
C PHE A 91 -21.64 -13.11 1.28
N LYS A 92 -22.87 -13.62 1.36
CA LYS A 92 -24.03 -13.13 0.58
C LYS A 92 -24.87 -12.08 1.34
N VAL A 93 -24.29 -11.47 2.38
CA VAL A 93 -24.93 -10.46 3.24
C VAL A 93 -24.27 -9.11 3.02
N SER A 94 -24.92 -8.03 3.48
CA SER A 94 -24.27 -6.72 3.46
C SER A 94 -23.07 -6.68 4.39
N ILE A 95 -22.11 -5.80 4.08
CA ILE A 95 -20.92 -5.59 4.91
C ILE A 95 -21.31 -5.18 6.34
N GLN A 96 -22.35 -4.34 6.47
CA GLN A 96 -22.83 -3.83 7.75
C GLN A 96 -23.40 -4.94 8.64
N GLU A 97 -24.25 -5.81 8.07
CA GLU A 97 -24.81 -6.96 8.78
C GLU A 97 -23.70 -7.92 9.20
N LYS A 98 -22.79 -8.26 8.28
CA LYS A 98 -21.70 -9.19 8.60
C LYS A 98 -20.76 -8.65 9.65
N TYR A 99 -20.46 -7.35 9.61
CA TYR A 99 -19.63 -6.69 10.60
C TYR A 99 -20.26 -6.75 12.00
N LYS A 100 -21.57 -6.48 12.12
CA LYS A 100 -22.29 -6.58 13.39
C LYS A 100 -22.31 -8.00 13.94
N GLU A 101 -22.55 -8.98 13.06
CA GLU A 101 -22.48 -10.41 13.39
C GLU A 101 -21.10 -10.76 13.98
N LEU A 102 -20.01 -10.46 13.26
CA LEU A 102 -18.64 -10.75 13.70
C LEU A 102 -18.26 -10.02 14.99
N LYS A 103 -18.71 -8.76 15.16
CA LYS A 103 -18.50 -8.01 16.40
C LYS A 103 -19.22 -8.65 17.58
N SER A 104 -20.39 -9.24 17.37
CA SER A 104 -21.18 -9.90 18.42
C SER A 104 -20.61 -11.24 18.88
N GLU A 105 -19.81 -11.91 18.03
CA GLU A 105 -19.13 -13.18 18.33
C GLU A 105 -17.94 -13.03 19.31
N GLY A 106 -17.69 -11.83 19.82
CA GLY A 106 -16.73 -11.59 20.92
C GLY A 106 -15.27 -11.47 20.48
N THR A 107 -14.99 -11.34 19.19
CA THR A 107 -13.66 -11.01 18.67
C THR A 107 -13.50 -9.50 18.52
N ASN A 108 -12.24 -9.03 18.47
CA ASN A 108 -11.95 -7.67 18.05
C ASN A 108 -12.67 -7.37 16.72
N PRO A 109 -13.24 -6.16 16.55
CA PRO A 109 -13.96 -5.82 15.33
C PRO A 109 -13.09 -6.10 14.09
N PRO A 110 -13.66 -6.72 13.04
CA PRO A 110 -12.89 -7.08 11.85
C PRO A 110 -12.39 -5.82 11.13
N ILE A 111 -11.22 -5.93 10.49
CA ILE A 111 -10.68 -4.89 9.62
C ILE A 111 -11.22 -5.14 8.20
N CYS A 112 -11.88 -4.13 7.62
CA CYS A 112 -12.36 -4.17 6.25
C CYS A 112 -11.37 -3.45 5.32
N LEU A 113 -11.00 -4.08 4.20
CA LEU A 113 -10.13 -3.49 3.18
C LEU A 113 -10.95 -3.14 1.94
N PHE A 114 -10.74 -1.94 1.40
CA PHE A 114 -11.40 -1.46 0.18
C PHE A 114 -10.39 -0.90 -0.80
N PHE A 115 -10.77 -0.90 -2.08
CA PHE A 115 -9.94 -0.42 -3.18
C PHE A 115 -9.95 1.11 -3.35
N LYS A 116 -10.94 1.81 -2.78
CA LYS A 116 -11.06 3.27 -2.83
C LYS A 116 -11.23 3.89 -1.46
N VAL A 117 -10.69 5.10 -1.33
CA VAL A 117 -10.76 5.91 -0.12
C VAL A 117 -12.20 6.34 0.20
N ASP A 118 -13.02 6.66 -0.81
CA ASP A 118 -14.43 7.04 -0.61
C ASP A 118 -15.25 5.93 0.06
N ALA A 119 -15.03 4.68 -0.35
CA ALA A 119 -15.66 3.50 0.25
C ALA A 119 -15.18 3.27 1.70
N CYS A 120 -13.87 3.43 1.96
CA CYS A 120 -13.33 3.38 3.32
C CYS A 120 -14.00 4.43 4.22
N GLN A 121 -14.04 5.69 3.77
CA GLN A 121 -14.61 6.80 4.53
C GLN A 121 -16.08 6.54 4.86
N LYS A 122 -16.87 6.19 3.84
CA LYS A 122 -18.31 5.94 4.01
C LYS A 122 -18.58 4.82 5.02
N ILE A 123 -17.81 3.72 4.97
CA ILE A 123 -17.97 2.63 5.93
C ILE A 123 -17.50 3.05 7.33
N ASN A 124 -16.38 3.76 7.45
CA ASN A 124 -15.88 4.22 8.75
C ASN A 124 -16.87 5.18 9.44
N GLU A 125 -17.46 6.12 8.70
CA GLU A 125 -18.49 7.04 9.20
C GLU A 125 -19.73 6.26 9.67
N LEU A 126 -20.24 5.34 8.85
CA LEU A 126 -21.38 4.50 9.20
C LEU A 126 -21.12 3.64 10.45
N MET A 127 -19.90 3.12 10.61
CA MET A 127 -19.52 2.35 11.79
C MET A 127 -19.40 3.26 13.03
N LEU A 128 -18.81 4.45 12.89
CA LEU A 128 -18.68 5.42 13.98
C LEU A 128 -20.04 5.93 14.47
N GLU A 129 -20.98 6.20 13.56
CA GLU A 129 -22.34 6.62 13.88
C GLU A 129 -23.16 5.55 14.59
N SER A 130 -22.81 4.27 14.40
CA SER A 130 -23.48 3.16 15.08
C SER A 130 -23.06 2.99 16.55
N LEU A 131 -22.04 3.72 17.01
CA LEU A 131 -21.58 3.69 18.39
C LEU A 131 -22.39 4.69 19.24
N GLU A 132 -22.95 4.21 20.35
CA GLU A 132 -23.73 5.01 21.30
C GLU A 132 -22.82 5.80 22.27
N THR A 133 -21.65 6.23 21.81
CA THR A 133 -20.64 6.92 22.62
C THR A 133 -20.53 8.39 22.23
N GLU A 134 -20.10 9.23 23.18
CA GLU A 134 -19.80 10.63 22.91
C GLU A 134 -18.74 10.77 21.80
N LYS A 135 -19.01 11.65 20.83
CA LYS A 135 -18.08 11.97 19.76
C LYS A 135 -17.17 13.11 20.22
N ILE A 136 -15.86 12.87 20.15
CA ILE A 136 -14.86 13.89 20.42
C ILE A 136 -14.30 14.36 19.08
N GLU A 137 -14.39 15.65 18.82
CA GLU A 137 -13.80 16.27 17.64
C GLU A 137 -12.36 16.70 17.93
N LEU A 138 -11.43 16.25 17.08
CA LEU A 138 -10.01 16.59 17.18
C LEU A 138 -9.62 17.41 15.94
N ALA A 139 -9.60 18.73 16.09
CA ALA A 139 -9.24 19.63 15.01
C ALA A 139 -7.71 19.72 14.84
N CYS A 140 -7.23 19.53 13.61
CA CYS A 140 -5.82 19.74 13.26
C CYS A 140 -5.53 21.22 13.04
N VAL A 141 -4.34 21.69 13.46
CA VAL A 141 -3.81 23.01 13.13
C VAL A 141 -2.54 22.80 12.32
N ASP A 142 -2.63 23.07 11.02
CA ASP A 142 -1.49 22.95 10.12
C ASP A 142 -0.69 24.27 10.12
N VAL A 143 0.62 24.17 10.34
CA VAL A 143 1.55 25.30 10.23
C VAL A 143 2.32 25.15 8.94
N VAL A 144 2.23 26.17 8.07
CA VAL A 144 3.05 26.24 6.86
C VAL A 144 4.35 26.95 7.20
N ASP A 145 5.47 26.24 7.06
CA ASP A 145 6.79 26.87 7.11
C ASP A 145 7.03 27.68 5.83
N GLU A 146 6.97 29.01 5.94
CA GLU A 146 7.23 29.93 4.83
C GLU A 146 8.72 29.98 4.42
N SER A 147 9.63 29.36 5.18
CA SER A 147 11.07 29.33 4.86
C SER A 147 11.44 28.31 3.77
N GLY A 148 10.53 27.36 3.49
CA GLY A 148 10.67 26.43 2.37
C GLY A 148 10.14 27.03 1.07
N SER A 149 10.98 27.13 0.04
CA SER A 149 10.51 27.46 -1.32
C SER A 149 9.58 26.36 -1.82
N THR A 150 8.28 26.53 -1.62
CA THR A 150 7.25 25.70 -2.25
C THR A 150 7.16 26.12 -3.71
N ALA A 151 8.03 25.56 -4.54
CA ALA A 151 7.82 25.58 -5.98
C ALA A 151 6.47 24.89 -6.25
N LYS A 152 5.42 25.69 -6.48
CA LYS A 152 4.12 25.20 -6.90
C LYS A 152 4.33 24.43 -8.20
N PHE A 153 4.16 23.12 -8.16
CA PHE A 153 4.03 22.34 -9.39
C PHE A 153 2.64 22.61 -9.94
N ASP A 154 2.55 23.56 -10.88
CA ASP A 154 1.34 23.79 -11.65
C ASP A 154 1.05 22.56 -12.51
N ILE A 155 0.17 21.69 -12.02
CA ILE A 155 -0.41 20.61 -12.82
C ILE A 155 -1.37 21.27 -13.81
N LYS A 156 -0.85 21.67 -14.98
CA LYS A 156 -1.70 22.01 -16.11
C LYS A 156 -2.53 20.79 -16.47
N GLN A 157 -3.83 20.87 -16.22
CA GLN A 157 -4.80 19.94 -16.79
C GLN A 157 -4.90 20.24 -18.30
N GLU A 158 -4.16 19.47 -19.11
CA GLU A 158 -4.47 19.39 -20.53
C GLU A 158 -5.78 18.61 -20.68
N LYS A 159 -6.81 19.33 -21.15
CA LYS A 159 -8.06 18.74 -21.62
C LYS A 159 -7.77 18.04 -22.95
N ASN A 160 -7.97 16.73 -23.00
CA ASN A 160 -8.24 16.01 -24.24
C ASN A 160 -9.74 15.76 -24.33
#